data_AF-A0A3A9Y4S1-F1
#
_entry.id   AF-A0A3A9Y4S1-F1
#
_cell.length_a   1.000
_cell.length_b   1.000
_cell.length_c   1.000
_cell.angle_alpha   90.00
_cell.angle_beta   90.00
_cell.angle_gamma   90.00
#
_symmetry.space_group_name_H-M   'P 1'
#
loop_
_entity.id
_entity.type
_entity.pdbx_description
1 polymer ?
#
loop_
_entity_poly.entity_id
_entity_poly.type
_entity_poly.pdbx_seq_one_letter_code
_entity_poly.pdbx_strand_id
1 'polypeptide(L)'
;MQAQTSSLAMPAMVSTGQVFSHALVVFATEDLAMLAVLSSAPHYWWAASRASSMKADLRYTPSDVFETFALPELTSEMRAHGERLDTYRRDVMLSRQSGLTATYNLVFDPACQDEDIVELRRIHRDIDEAVCRAYGWHDLVEHDLDHGFHKAGAYTRYTIGPAAQREILDRLLELNHQRYAGEVAKGLHDKKTGRKAKTNAQGLW
;
A
#
# COMPACT_ATOMS: atom_id res chain seq x y z
N MET A 1 2.39 -5.87 -8.21
CA MET A 1 3.66 -5.11 -8.25
C MET A 1 3.39 -3.61 -8.07
N GLN A 2 4.40 -2.82 -7.72
CA GLN A 2 4.34 -1.34 -7.76
C GLN A 2 5.71 -0.75 -8.14
N ALA A 3 5.75 0.51 -8.56
CA ALA A 3 7.01 1.21 -8.79
C ALA A 3 7.76 1.44 -7.46
N GLN A 4 9.08 1.21 -7.45
CA GLN A 4 9.91 1.44 -6.27
C GLN A 4 9.95 2.92 -5.90
N THR A 5 10.01 3.81 -6.89
CA THR A 5 9.95 5.26 -6.67
C THR A 5 8.75 5.84 -7.39
N SER A 6 7.81 6.43 -6.65
CA SER A 6 6.60 7.01 -7.21
C SER A 6 5.94 7.99 -6.24
N SER A 7 5.46 9.12 -6.74
CA SER A 7 4.57 10.02 -6.00
C SER A 7 3.19 9.39 -5.71
N LEU A 8 2.79 8.39 -6.51
CA LEU A 8 1.47 7.75 -6.44
C LEU A 8 1.47 6.57 -5.49
N ALA A 9 2.54 5.76 -5.51
CA ALA A 9 2.68 4.53 -4.72
C ALA A 9 1.49 3.55 -4.92
N MET A 10 0.97 3.44 -6.15
CA MET A 10 -0.17 2.58 -6.45
C MET A 10 0.26 1.21 -7.00
N PRO A 11 -0.22 0.10 -6.41
CA PRO A 11 0.06 -1.25 -6.89
C PRO A 11 -0.89 -1.69 -8.01
N ALA A 12 -0.46 -2.63 -8.85
CA ALA A 12 -1.28 -3.29 -9.86
C ALA A 12 -1.05 -4.80 -9.88
N MET A 13 -2.10 -5.57 -10.18
CA MET A 13 -2.01 -6.99 -10.48
C MET A 13 -1.46 -7.17 -11.89
N VAL A 14 -0.50 -8.08 -12.03
CA VAL A 14 0.22 -8.32 -13.29
C VAL A 14 0.46 -9.81 -13.47
N SER A 15 0.49 -10.27 -14.72
CA SER A 15 0.80 -11.66 -15.05
C SER A 15 2.24 -12.02 -14.67
N THR A 16 2.45 -13.25 -14.20
CA THR A 16 3.78 -13.77 -13.83
C THR A 16 4.72 -14.04 -15.02
N GLY A 17 4.22 -14.01 -16.26
CA GLY A 17 5.00 -14.24 -17.48
C GLY A 17 5.88 -13.06 -17.94
N GLN A 18 5.95 -11.98 -17.17
CA GLN A 18 6.73 -10.78 -17.51
C GLN A 18 8.08 -10.76 -16.79
N VAL A 19 9.08 -10.10 -17.40
CA VAL A 19 10.37 -9.83 -16.75
C VAL A 19 10.28 -8.50 -16.00
N PHE A 20 10.41 -8.54 -14.67
CA PHE A 20 10.36 -7.35 -13.83
C PHE A 20 11.76 -6.73 -13.67
N SER A 21 11.85 -5.41 -13.88
CA SER A 21 13.07 -4.66 -13.58
C SER A 21 13.20 -4.39 -12.08
N HIS A 22 14.43 -4.20 -11.61
CA HIS A 22 14.77 -3.89 -10.21
C HIS A 22 14.11 -2.61 -9.66
N ALA A 23 13.63 -1.72 -10.54
CA ALA A 23 12.88 -0.52 -10.16
C ALA A 23 11.42 -0.81 -9.76
N LEU A 24 11.02 -2.07 -9.67
CA LEU A 24 9.70 -2.52 -9.22
C LEU A 24 9.80 -3.26 -7.89
N VAL A 25 8.81 -3.04 -7.04
CA VAL A 25 8.56 -3.86 -5.85
C VAL A 25 7.51 -4.91 -6.20
N VAL A 26 7.85 -6.18 -6.05
CA VAL A 26 6.98 -7.32 -6.38
C VAL A 26 6.47 -7.96 -5.09
N PHE A 27 5.15 -7.94 -4.92
CA PHE A 27 4.44 -8.72 -3.91
C PHE A 27 3.91 -9.98 -4.59
N ALA A 28 4.44 -11.15 -4.22
CA ALA A 28 4.10 -12.42 -4.84
C ALA A 28 2.81 -12.99 -4.23
N THR A 29 1.67 -12.53 -4.73
CA THR A 29 0.33 -12.96 -4.30
C THR A 29 -0.66 -12.87 -5.45
N GLU A 30 -1.65 -13.75 -5.43
CA GLU A 30 -2.86 -13.67 -6.26
C GLU A 30 -4.07 -13.15 -5.48
N ASP A 31 -3.95 -12.98 -4.16
CA ASP A 31 -5.04 -12.56 -3.29
C ASP A 31 -5.31 -11.05 -3.43
N LEU A 32 -6.47 -10.72 -3.97
CA LEU A 32 -6.93 -9.34 -4.16
C LEU A 32 -7.18 -8.59 -2.84
N ALA A 33 -7.31 -9.28 -1.71
CA ALA A 33 -7.29 -8.62 -0.41
C ALA A 33 -5.96 -7.88 -0.17
N MET A 34 -4.84 -8.42 -0.66
CA MET A 34 -3.54 -7.73 -0.59
C MET A 34 -3.51 -6.51 -1.50
N LEU A 35 -4.15 -6.56 -2.67
CA LEU A 35 -4.28 -5.37 -3.53
C LEU A 35 -5.03 -4.26 -2.79
N ALA A 36 -6.11 -4.60 -2.07
CA ALA A 36 -6.85 -3.65 -1.23
C ALA A 36 -5.96 -3.06 -0.14
N VAL A 37 -5.26 -3.88 0.65
CA VAL A 37 -4.32 -3.41 1.69
C VAL A 37 -3.30 -2.44 1.09
N LEU A 38 -2.59 -2.85 0.04
CA LEU A 38 -1.51 -2.06 -0.54
C LEU A 38 -2.00 -0.77 -1.22
N SER A 39 -3.29 -0.71 -1.59
CA SER A 39 -3.92 0.49 -2.17
C SER A 39 -4.55 1.42 -1.12
N SER A 40 -4.64 0.98 0.13
CA SER A 40 -5.34 1.70 1.20
C SER A 40 -4.53 2.86 1.79
N ALA A 41 -5.23 3.85 2.34
CA ALA A 41 -4.66 4.96 3.08
C ALA A 41 -3.82 4.50 4.30
N PRO A 42 -4.24 3.52 5.13
CA PRO A 42 -3.38 2.99 6.19
C PRO A 42 -2.00 2.55 5.70
N HIS A 43 -1.95 1.82 4.58
CA HIS A 43 -0.67 1.38 4.02
C HIS A 43 0.12 2.54 3.41
N TYR A 44 -0.54 3.42 2.64
CA TYR A 44 0.11 4.58 2.03
C TYR A 44 0.77 5.48 3.09
N TRP A 45 0.06 5.78 4.19
CA TRP A 45 0.59 6.65 5.24
C TRP A 45 1.70 5.98 6.04
N TRP A 46 1.62 4.66 6.28
CA TRP A 46 2.74 3.91 6.84
C TRP A 46 3.97 4.02 5.93
N ALA A 47 3.80 3.76 4.63
CA ALA A 47 4.87 3.90 3.66
C ALA A 47 5.45 5.33 3.65
N ALA A 48 4.60 6.36 3.63
CA ALA A 48 5.02 7.75 3.59
C ALA A 48 5.78 8.21 4.85
N SER A 49 5.51 7.61 6.01
CA SER A 49 6.21 7.93 7.27
C SER A 49 7.53 7.18 7.46
N ARG A 50 7.71 6.03 6.80
CA ARG A 50 8.90 5.16 6.96
C ARG A 50 9.86 5.22 5.78
N ALA A 51 9.33 5.42 4.58
CA ALA A 51 10.12 5.41 3.36
C ALA A 51 11.04 6.64 3.27
N SER A 52 12.18 6.47 2.62
CA SER A 52 12.97 7.59 2.12
C SER A 52 12.26 8.28 0.93
N SER A 53 12.65 9.51 0.62
CA SER A 53 12.20 10.20 -0.59
C SER A 53 13.33 10.35 -1.62
N MET A 54 12.96 10.36 -2.90
CA MET A 54 13.83 10.80 -3.98
C MET A 54 13.20 12.05 -4.61
N LYS A 55 13.76 13.23 -4.29
CA LYS A 55 13.06 14.52 -4.48
C LYS A 55 11.75 14.52 -3.68
N ALA A 56 10.61 14.68 -4.35
CA ALA A 56 9.29 14.66 -3.74
C ALA A 56 8.63 13.27 -3.75
N ASP A 57 9.23 12.29 -4.44
CA ASP A 57 8.59 10.99 -4.65
C ASP A 57 8.98 9.99 -3.56
N LEU A 58 8.01 9.18 -3.13
CA LEU A 58 8.22 8.13 -2.15
C LEU A 58 9.08 7.03 -2.78
N ARG A 59 10.15 6.62 -2.10
CA ARG A 59 10.99 5.47 -2.46
C ARG A 59 10.71 4.30 -1.51
N TYR A 60 9.91 3.36 -1.99
CA TYR A 60 9.45 2.21 -1.24
C TYR A 60 10.56 1.17 -1.05
N THR A 61 11.05 1.04 0.18
CA THR A 61 11.97 -0.03 0.56
C THR A 61 11.19 -1.12 1.31
N PRO A 62 11.13 -2.37 0.82
CA PRO A 62 10.37 -3.43 1.46
C PRO A 62 10.73 -3.67 2.94
N SER A 63 12.02 -3.61 3.30
CA SER A 63 12.49 -3.78 4.68
C SER A 63 12.00 -2.68 5.62
N ASP A 64 11.86 -1.45 5.12
CA ASP A 64 11.49 -0.30 5.95
C ASP A 64 9.98 -0.14 6.05
N VAL A 65 9.26 -0.61 5.02
CA VAL A 65 7.82 -0.42 4.88
C VAL A 65 7.03 -1.71 5.07
N PHE A 66 7.19 -2.70 4.19
CA PHE A 66 6.33 -3.88 4.19
C PHE A 66 6.65 -4.84 5.34
N GLU A 67 7.93 -5.11 5.59
CA GLU A 67 8.37 -6.02 6.66
C GLU A 67 8.04 -5.47 8.05
N THR A 68 7.92 -4.15 8.19
CA THR A 68 7.54 -3.47 9.43
C THR A 68 6.05 -3.16 9.50
N PHE A 69 5.30 -3.34 8.42
CA PHE A 69 3.87 -3.06 8.42
C PHE A 69 3.12 -4.13 9.20
N ALA A 70 2.35 -3.73 10.21
CA ALA A 70 1.49 -4.66 10.95
C ALA A 70 0.32 -5.10 10.06
N LEU A 71 0.54 -6.07 9.17
CA LEU A 71 -0.45 -6.57 8.21
C LEU A 71 -1.77 -7.00 8.92
N PRO A 72 -2.95 -6.55 8.48
CA PRO A 72 -4.22 -6.99 9.06
C PRO A 72 -4.55 -8.41 8.62
N GLU A 73 -5.57 -9.01 9.22
CA GLU A 73 -6.16 -10.23 8.66
C GLU A 73 -6.79 -9.94 7.29
N LEU A 74 -6.59 -10.82 6.32
CA LEU A 74 -7.12 -10.64 4.96
C LEU A 74 -8.56 -11.15 4.89
N THR A 75 -9.52 -10.22 4.84
CA THR A 75 -10.95 -10.55 4.88
C THR A 75 -11.56 -10.76 3.49
N SER A 76 -12.73 -11.38 3.43
CA SER A 76 -13.54 -11.50 2.20
C SER A 76 -14.00 -10.14 1.68
N GLU A 77 -14.32 -9.21 2.57
CA GLU A 77 -14.71 -7.84 2.24
C GLU A 77 -13.57 -7.11 1.49
N MET A 78 -12.36 -7.16 2.04
CA MET A 78 -11.17 -6.57 1.39
C MET A 78 -10.91 -7.20 0.02
N ARG A 79 -11.11 -8.52 -0.12
CA ARG A 79 -10.95 -9.22 -1.39
C ARG A 79 -11.95 -8.73 -2.44
N ALA A 80 -13.22 -8.56 -2.07
CA ALA A 80 -14.25 -8.04 -2.96
C ALA A 80 -13.93 -6.61 -3.43
N HIS A 81 -13.48 -5.74 -2.53
CA HIS A 81 -13.07 -4.39 -2.91
C HIS A 81 -11.78 -4.36 -3.75
N GLY A 82 -10.83 -5.24 -3.48
CA GLY A 82 -9.64 -5.42 -4.30
C GLY A 82 -9.97 -5.89 -5.72
N GLU A 83 -10.90 -6.84 -5.87
CA GLU A 83 -11.41 -7.29 -7.17
C GLU A 83 -12.07 -6.16 -7.94
N ARG A 84 -12.95 -5.42 -7.26
CA ARG A 84 -13.62 -4.25 -7.83
C ARG A 84 -12.62 -3.19 -8.27
N LEU A 85 -11.57 -2.92 -7.47
CA LEU A 85 -10.51 -2.00 -7.85
C LEU A 85 -9.74 -2.48 -9.09
N ASP A 86 -9.34 -3.75 -9.14
CA ASP A 86 -8.56 -4.24 -10.29
C ASP A 86 -9.34 -4.17 -11.59
N THR A 87 -10.58 -4.65 -11.59
CA THR A 87 -11.45 -4.64 -12.77
C THR A 87 -11.83 -3.21 -13.17
N TYR A 88 -12.37 -2.42 -12.25
CA TYR A 88 -12.88 -1.09 -12.58
C TYR A 88 -11.77 -0.15 -13.06
N ARG A 89 -10.62 -0.16 -12.37
CA ARG A 89 -9.47 0.66 -12.78
C ARG A 89 -8.95 0.27 -14.16
N ARG A 90 -8.92 -1.03 -14.47
CA ARG A 90 -8.51 -1.52 -15.80
C ARG A 90 -9.45 -1.00 -16.87
N ASP A 91 -10.76 -1.04 -16.63
CA ASP A 91 -11.77 -0.56 -17.58
C ASP A 91 -11.64 0.96 -17.81
N VAL A 92 -11.43 1.75 -16.74
CA VAL A 92 -11.16 3.20 -16.86
C VAL A 92 -9.89 3.48 -17.66
N MET A 93 -8.81 2.74 -17.40
CA MET A 93 -7.56 2.88 -18.13
C MET A 93 -7.72 2.57 -19.63
N LEU A 94 -8.48 1.52 -19.96
CA LEU A 94 -8.74 1.14 -21.34
C LEU A 94 -9.66 2.13 -22.05
N SER A 95 -10.75 2.58 -21.40
CA SER A 95 -11.72 3.51 -21.99
C SER A 95 -11.10 4.89 -22.26
N ARG A 96 -10.22 5.36 -21.37
CA ARG A 96 -9.51 6.63 -21.50
C ARG A 96 -8.19 6.54 -22.26
N GLN A 97 -7.78 5.34 -22.68
CA GLN A 97 -6.46 5.08 -23.26
C GLN A 97 -5.30 5.62 -22.39
N SER A 98 -5.45 5.48 -21.07
CA SER A 98 -4.56 6.06 -20.07
C SER A 98 -3.76 5.00 -19.30
N GLY A 99 -2.53 5.35 -18.93
CA GLY A 99 -1.73 4.56 -17.99
C GLY A 99 -2.18 4.76 -16.53
N LEU A 100 -1.60 3.96 -15.63
CA LEU A 100 -1.87 4.05 -14.19
C LEU A 100 -1.60 5.47 -13.65
N THR A 101 -0.49 6.08 -14.06
CA THR A 101 -0.11 7.43 -13.62
C THR A 101 -1.12 8.49 -14.04
N ALA A 102 -1.51 8.52 -15.30
CA ALA A 102 -2.47 9.49 -15.81
C ALA A 102 -3.84 9.33 -15.12
N THR A 103 -4.27 8.09 -14.91
CA THR A 103 -5.52 7.78 -14.20
C THR A 103 -5.50 8.30 -12.76
N TYR A 104 -4.42 8.06 -12.01
CA TYR A 104 -4.35 8.52 -10.62
C TYR A 104 -4.10 10.02 -10.47
N ASN A 105 -3.50 10.68 -11.47
CA ASN A 105 -3.47 12.14 -11.49
C ASN A 105 -4.88 12.72 -11.52
N LEU A 106 -5.82 12.11 -12.28
CA LEU A 106 -7.23 12.51 -12.28
C LEU A 106 -7.92 12.18 -10.94
N VAL A 107 -7.66 11.00 -10.36
CA VAL A 107 -8.19 10.63 -9.03
C VAL A 107 -7.80 11.68 -7.98
N PHE A 108 -6.60 12.25 -8.07
CA PHE A 108 -6.10 13.26 -7.13
C PHE A 108 -6.39 14.71 -7.54
N ASP A 109 -7.02 14.95 -8.69
CA ASP A 109 -7.39 16.28 -9.15
C ASP A 109 -8.80 16.68 -8.68
N PRO A 110 -8.96 17.66 -7.77
CA PRO A 110 -10.27 18.11 -7.31
C PRO A 110 -11.16 18.71 -8.41
N ALA A 111 -10.58 19.16 -9.52
CA ALA A 111 -11.35 19.68 -10.66
C ALA A 111 -11.96 18.55 -11.51
N CYS A 112 -11.41 17.34 -11.47
CA CYS A 112 -11.95 16.20 -12.21
C CYS A 112 -13.15 15.62 -11.47
N GLN A 113 -14.34 15.72 -12.07
CA GLN A 113 -15.60 15.21 -11.54
C GLN A 113 -16.26 14.19 -12.47
N ASP A 114 -15.47 13.63 -13.40
CA ASP A 114 -15.94 12.59 -14.31
C ASP A 114 -16.41 11.38 -13.49
N GLU A 115 -17.55 10.81 -13.87
CA GLU A 115 -18.25 9.78 -13.08
C GLU A 115 -17.36 8.58 -12.75
N ASP A 116 -16.52 8.16 -13.68
CA ASP A 116 -15.60 7.04 -13.52
C ASP A 116 -14.42 7.33 -12.58
N ILE A 117 -13.93 8.57 -12.56
CA ILE A 117 -12.90 9.01 -11.62
C ILE A 117 -13.50 9.16 -10.21
N VAL A 118 -14.73 9.67 -10.10
CA VAL A 118 -15.45 9.74 -8.83
C VAL A 118 -15.72 8.33 -8.29
N GLU A 119 -16.07 7.38 -9.14
CA GLU A 119 -16.27 5.99 -8.73
C GLU A 119 -14.95 5.34 -8.25
N LEU A 120 -13.81 5.62 -8.89
CA LEU A 120 -12.51 5.19 -8.36
C LEU A 120 -12.23 5.75 -6.96
N ARG A 121 -12.59 7.01 -6.69
CA ARG A 121 -12.48 7.60 -5.35
C ARG A 121 -13.39 6.88 -4.34
N ARG A 122 -14.61 6.52 -4.73
CA ARG A 122 -15.51 5.71 -3.89
C ARG A 122 -14.93 4.34 -3.58
N ILE A 123 -14.37 3.65 -4.58
CA ILE A 123 -13.72 2.34 -4.37
C ILE A 123 -12.57 2.46 -3.36
N HIS A 124 -11.77 3.52 -3.41
CA HIS A 124 -10.72 3.77 -2.41
C HIS A 124 -11.26 4.03 -1.02
N ARG A 125 -12.36 4.81 -0.89
CA ARG A 125 -13.05 4.98 0.40
C ARG A 125 -13.49 3.62 0.95
N ASP A 126 -14.17 2.81 0.15
CA ASP A 126 -14.64 1.48 0.55
C ASP A 126 -13.48 0.58 1.02
N ILE A 127 -12.34 0.63 0.32
CA ILE A 127 -11.11 -0.09 0.69
C ILE A 127 -10.57 0.39 2.05
N ASP A 128 -10.45 1.70 2.23
CA ASP A 128 -9.90 2.28 3.46
C ASP A 128 -10.72 1.88 4.68
N GLU A 129 -12.04 1.93 4.55
CA GLU A 129 -12.94 1.51 5.61
C GLU A 129 -12.85 0.00 5.88
N ALA A 130 -12.82 -0.84 4.83
CA ALA A 130 -12.68 -2.29 4.99
C ALA A 130 -11.37 -2.68 5.68
N VAL A 131 -10.27 -1.98 5.37
CA VAL A 131 -8.99 -2.17 6.04
C VAL A 131 -9.06 -1.71 7.49
N CYS A 132 -9.68 -0.56 7.79
CA CYS A 132 -9.89 -0.11 9.17
C CYS A 132 -10.72 -1.11 9.98
N ARG A 133 -11.79 -1.68 9.38
CA ARG A 133 -12.59 -2.75 10.00
C ARG A 133 -11.77 -4.02 10.25
N ALA A 134 -10.88 -4.40 9.33
CA ALA A 134 -9.99 -5.54 9.52
C ALA A 134 -8.98 -5.36 10.66
N TYR A 135 -8.66 -4.11 11.03
CA TYR A 135 -7.91 -3.78 12.23
C TYR A 135 -8.77 -3.65 13.50
N GLY A 136 -10.09 -3.73 13.39
CA GLY A 136 -11.04 -3.48 14.48
C GLY A 136 -11.26 -2.00 14.80
N TRP A 137 -10.85 -1.08 13.93
CA TRP A 137 -11.00 0.38 14.11
C TRP A 137 -12.36 0.87 13.59
N HIS A 138 -13.44 0.27 14.11
CA HIS A 138 -14.80 0.62 13.72
C HIS A 138 -15.16 2.07 14.06
N ASP A 139 -14.61 2.58 15.15
CA ASP A 139 -14.79 3.96 15.60
C ASP A 139 -14.31 4.97 14.55
N LEU A 140 -13.19 4.70 13.87
CA LEU A 140 -12.68 5.58 12.81
C LEU A 140 -13.61 5.62 11.59
N VAL A 141 -14.22 4.48 11.25
CA VAL A 141 -15.17 4.36 10.15
C VAL A 141 -16.49 5.06 10.48
N GLU A 142 -16.98 4.94 11.72
CA GLU A 142 -18.18 5.65 12.19
C GLU A 142 -18.02 7.18 12.14
N HIS A 143 -16.79 7.67 12.19
CA HIS A 143 -16.42 9.08 12.00
C HIS A 143 -16.09 9.47 10.54
N ASP A 144 -16.42 8.63 9.55
CA ASP A 144 -16.30 8.85 8.10
C ASP A 144 -14.87 9.03 7.55
N LEU A 145 -13.82 8.86 8.37
CA LEU A 145 -12.41 9.04 8.02
C LEU A 145 -12.03 10.41 7.38
N ASP A 146 -12.99 11.31 7.17
CA ASP A 146 -12.86 12.62 6.53
C ASP A 146 -12.18 12.56 5.15
N HIS A 147 -12.62 11.65 4.27
CA HIS A 147 -12.07 11.54 2.92
C HIS A 147 -12.29 12.80 2.09
N GLY A 148 -11.20 13.33 1.54
CA GLY A 148 -11.20 14.53 0.72
C GLY A 148 -9.84 14.78 0.09
N PHE A 149 -9.61 16.01 -0.37
CA PHE A 149 -8.34 16.40 -0.97
C PHE A 149 -7.40 16.99 0.07
N HIS A 150 -6.47 16.18 0.56
CA HIS A 150 -5.56 16.54 1.66
C HIS A 150 -4.11 16.53 1.20
N LYS A 151 -3.25 17.25 1.95
CA LYS A 151 -1.82 17.30 1.68
C LYS A 151 -1.15 15.98 2.05
N ALA A 152 -0.37 15.44 1.11
CA ALA A 152 0.48 14.26 1.28
C ALA A 152 1.90 14.60 0.83
N GLY A 153 2.69 15.13 1.76
CA GLY A 153 4.00 15.71 1.47
C GLY A 153 3.89 16.93 0.53
N ALA A 154 4.59 16.88 -0.60
CA ALA A 154 4.57 17.97 -1.59
C ALA A 154 3.29 18.02 -2.44
N TYR A 155 2.48 16.97 -2.43
CA TYR A 155 1.34 16.79 -3.32
C TYR A 155 0.01 16.89 -2.57
N THR A 156 -1.08 17.13 -3.30
CA THR A 156 -2.45 16.96 -2.81
C THR A 156 -2.99 15.63 -3.35
N ARG A 157 -3.68 14.86 -2.51
CA ARG A 157 -4.26 13.56 -2.88
C ARG A 157 -5.69 13.48 -2.37
N TYR A 158 -6.53 12.72 -3.08
CA TYR A 158 -7.76 12.19 -2.50
C TYR A 158 -7.38 11.09 -1.49
N THR A 159 -7.63 11.32 -0.21
CA THR A 159 -7.26 10.42 0.90
C THR A 159 -8.07 10.79 2.15
N ILE A 160 -7.82 10.10 3.26
CA ILE A 160 -8.41 10.37 4.59
C ILE A 160 -7.94 11.70 5.17
N GLY A 161 -8.71 12.25 6.10
CA GLY A 161 -8.42 13.53 6.73
C GLY A 161 -7.23 13.49 7.70
N PRO A 162 -6.60 14.64 8.02
CA PRO A 162 -5.39 14.70 8.85
C PRO A 162 -5.57 14.12 10.26
N ALA A 163 -6.78 14.16 10.82
CA ALA A 163 -7.08 13.57 12.12
C ALA A 163 -7.06 12.03 12.06
N ALA A 164 -7.80 11.44 11.12
CA ALA A 164 -7.80 9.99 10.88
C ALA A 164 -6.41 9.48 10.51
N GLN A 165 -5.67 10.23 9.69
CA GLN A 165 -4.28 9.91 9.34
C GLN A 165 -3.39 9.76 10.58
N ARG A 166 -3.42 10.72 11.51
CA ARG A 166 -2.61 10.67 12.73
C ARG A 166 -2.97 9.47 13.59
N GLU A 167 -4.27 9.28 13.83
CA GLU A 167 -4.76 8.17 14.65
C GLU A 167 -4.37 6.81 14.05
N ILE A 168 -4.48 6.63 12.73
CA ILE A 168 -4.06 5.41 12.05
C ILE A 168 -2.55 5.16 12.22
N LEU A 169 -1.71 6.20 12.08
CA LEU A 169 -0.27 6.07 12.27
C LEU A 169 0.08 5.69 13.72
N ASP A 170 -0.57 6.31 14.70
CA ASP A 170 -0.35 6.01 16.11
C ASP A 170 -0.77 4.56 16.44
N ARG A 171 -1.93 4.12 15.95
CA ARG A 171 -2.38 2.73 16.12
C ARG A 171 -1.45 1.74 15.42
N LEU A 172 -1.01 2.02 14.19
CA LEU A 172 -0.06 1.14 13.48
C LEU A 172 1.28 1.03 14.20
N LEU A 173 1.79 2.14 14.76
CA LEU A 173 3.02 2.14 15.55
C LEU A 173 2.88 1.26 16.80
N GLU A 174 1.77 1.41 17.52
CA GLU A 174 1.47 0.60 18.70
C GLU A 174 1.33 -0.89 18.35
N LEU A 175 0.57 -1.23 17.32
CA LEU A 175 0.42 -2.61 16.85
C LEU A 175 1.77 -3.21 16.43
N ASN A 176 2.63 -2.43 15.77
CA ASN A 176 3.95 -2.88 15.37
C ASN A 176 4.83 -3.21 16.60
N HIS A 177 4.86 -2.35 17.61
CA HIS A 177 5.60 -2.60 18.85
C HIS A 177 5.07 -3.84 19.60
N GLN A 178 3.74 -4.02 19.66
CA GLN A 178 3.12 -5.18 20.29
C GLN A 178 3.51 -6.49 19.58
N ARG A 179 3.48 -6.51 18.24
CA ARG A 179 3.90 -7.69 17.46
C ARG A 179 5.38 -8.00 17.63
N TYR A 180 6.24 -6.98 17.58
CA TYR A 180 7.67 -7.13 17.82
C TYR A 180 7.96 -7.72 19.20
N ALA A 181 7.32 -7.19 20.26
CA ALA A 181 7.46 -7.72 21.61
C ALA A 181 7.01 -9.19 21.70
N GLY A 182 5.92 -9.55 21.01
CA GLY A 182 5.45 -10.93 20.89
C GLY A 182 6.42 -11.86 20.15
N GLU A 183 7.07 -11.39 19.09
CA GLU A 183 8.08 -12.13 18.35
C GLU A 183 9.36 -12.35 19.18
N VAL A 184 9.81 -11.32 19.91
CA VAL A 184 10.92 -11.41 20.86
C VAL A 184 10.61 -12.42 21.96
N ALA A 185 9.41 -12.37 22.55
CA ALA A 185 8.99 -13.33 23.57
C ALA A 185 8.94 -14.78 23.05
N LYS A 186 8.68 -14.98 21.75
CA LYS A 186 8.71 -16.29 21.08
C LYS A 186 10.10 -16.72 20.60
N GLY A 187 11.14 -15.90 20.82
CA GLY A 187 12.50 -16.18 20.34
C GLY A 187 12.64 -16.12 18.81
N LEU A 188 11.67 -15.55 18.10
CA LEU A 188 11.69 -15.43 16.63
C LEU A 188 12.61 -14.30 16.16
N HIS A 189 13.04 -13.44 17.08
CA HIS A 189 13.83 -12.25 16.78
C HIS A 189 15.34 -12.43 16.93
N ASP A 190 15.81 -13.63 17.30
CA ASP A 190 17.23 -13.94 17.36
C ASP A 190 17.83 -14.06 15.96
N LYS A 191 18.59 -13.03 15.58
CA LYS A 191 19.39 -12.98 14.35
C LYS A 191 20.21 -14.26 14.23
N LYS A 192 19.98 -15.04 13.17
CA LYS A 192 20.94 -16.03 12.68
C LYS A 192 22.31 -15.38 12.59
N THR A 193 23.17 -15.73 13.54
CA THR A 193 24.61 -15.53 13.49
C THR A 193 25.13 -16.08 12.17
N GLY A 194 25.95 -15.28 11.50
CA GLY A 194 26.38 -15.50 10.13
C GLY A 194 26.86 -16.93 9.88
N ARG A 195 26.17 -17.64 8.99
CA ARG A 195 26.75 -18.81 8.33
C ARG A 195 27.77 -18.27 7.33
N LYS A 196 29.03 -18.10 7.78
CA LYS A 196 30.17 -17.91 6.86
C LYS A 196 30.13 -19.05 5.85
N ALA A 197 29.75 -18.74 4.62
CA ALA A 197 29.98 -19.63 3.50
C ALA A 197 31.50 -19.80 3.41
N LYS A 198 32.00 -21.02 3.66
CA LYS A 198 33.36 -21.36 3.27
C LYS A 198 33.40 -21.34 1.75
N THR A 199 34.01 -20.30 1.19
CA THR A 199 34.38 -20.23 -0.22
C THR A 199 35.42 -21.32 -0.47
N ASN A 200 35.01 -22.49 -0.95
CA ASN A 200 35.90 -23.36 -1.69
C ASN A 200 35.92 -22.83 -3.13
N ALA A 201 36.87 -21.96 -3.42
CA ALA A 201 37.25 -21.65 -4.78
C ALA A 201 37.96 -22.88 -5.36
N GLN A 202 37.25 -23.66 -6.17
CA GLN A 202 37.84 -24.55 -7.16
C GLN A 202 37.08 -24.41 -8.48
N GLY A 203 37.72 -23.68 -9.40
CA GLY A 203 37.80 -23.98 -10.83
C GLY A 203 36.56 -23.89 -11.71
N LEU A 204 36.69 -23.08 -12.77
CA LEU A 204 36.24 -23.31 -14.17
C LEU A 204 34.71 -23.41 -14.38
N TRP A 205 34.03 -22.62 -15.22
CA TRP A 205 34.37 -21.94 -16.48
C TRP A 205 33.58 -20.63 -16.57
#